data_AF-A0A7W1G7M2-F1
#
_entry.id   AF-A0A7W1G7M2-F1
#
_cell.length_a   1.000
_cell.length_b   1.000
_cell.length_c   1.000
_cell.angle_alpha   90.00
_cell.angle_beta   90.00
_cell.angle_gamma   90.00
#
_symmetry.space_group_name_H-M   'P 1'
#
loop_
_entity.id
_entity.type
_entity.pdbx_description
1 polymer ?
#
loop_
_entity_poly.entity_id
_entity_poly.type
_entity_poly.pdbx_seq_one_letter_code
_entity_poly.pdbx_strand_id
1 'polypeptide(L)'
;MTGVEDALSLFHPLVSSWFRERFGTPTPVQTLAWERIAADDHVLATAPTGSGKTLAAFLWSLNQLIAGAWPPGQVSVVYVSPLKALNNDVQRNLSEPLSELAAWFASHGGTMPEIRALTRSGDTPPAERARMLRRPPEILITTPESLNLLLSSQGGRRILGAVRTIILDEIHAVAGGKRGTWLMTAVERLARISAPLQRIALSATVRPLDLIAGFVAGSELRSDGSYAPRRMAIVEAPASKVIDLRTQRPLATGTSRGEDFWPALARELRTIIAGNRSTLFFTNSRRMSEKLARFLNEGEAEPLAYAHHGSIAREMRTLVEARLKAGDLKAIVATSSLELGIDVGAIDEVVLVQCPRSLNACIQRVGRAGHQVGAISRGRVIPLHDRDLLEAA
;
A
#
# COMPACT_ATOMS: atom_id res chain seq x y z
N MET A 1 -35.78 14.20 1.63
CA MET A 1 -34.50 13.98 2.35
C MET A 1 -34.55 12.57 2.93
N THR A 2 -34.20 11.57 2.13
CA THR A 2 -34.10 10.17 2.57
C THR A 2 -32.79 10.03 3.35
N GLY A 3 -32.87 9.63 4.62
CA GLY A 3 -31.74 9.56 5.54
C GLY A 3 -30.65 8.66 4.99
N VAL A 4 -29.43 9.19 4.88
CA VAL A 4 -28.23 8.37 4.73
C VAL A 4 -28.09 7.62 6.05
N GLU A 5 -28.32 6.31 6.05
CA GLU A 5 -28.03 5.48 7.22
C GLU A 5 -26.56 5.68 7.59
N ASP A 6 -26.29 5.93 8.87
CA ASP A 6 -24.92 6.05 9.37
C ASP A 6 -24.21 4.71 9.15
N ALA A 7 -23.24 4.65 8.24
CA ALA A 7 -22.50 3.42 7.93
C ALA A 7 -21.79 2.82 9.16
N LEU A 8 -21.55 3.62 10.21
CA LEU A 8 -21.01 3.11 11.48
C LEU A 8 -22.03 2.28 12.28
N SER A 9 -23.31 2.32 11.92
CA SER A 9 -24.36 1.50 12.54
C SER A 9 -24.20 0.00 12.25
N LEU A 10 -23.46 -0.35 11.18
CA LEU A 10 -23.12 -1.73 10.82
C LEU A 10 -22.17 -2.39 11.84
N PHE A 11 -21.45 -1.60 12.62
CA PHE A 11 -20.38 -2.07 13.49
C PHE A 11 -20.83 -2.23 14.93
N HIS A 12 -20.09 -3.03 15.69
CA HIS A 12 -20.26 -3.16 17.13
C HIS A 12 -20.21 -1.77 17.78
N PRO A 13 -21.12 -1.43 18.74
CA PRO A 13 -21.25 -0.07 19.26
C PRO A 13 -19.93 0.55 19.76
N LEU A 14 -19.08 -0.24 20.45
CA LEU A 14 -17.77 0.23 20.90
C LEU A 14 -16.79 0.51 19.75
N VAL A 15 -16.85 -0.24 18.64
CA VAL A 15 -16.03 0.02 17.45
C VAL A 15 -16.49 1.31 16.78
N SER A 16 -17.80 1.50 16.66
CA SER A 16 -18.40 2.72 16.10
C SER A 16 -18.03 3.96 16.92
N SER A 17 -18.14 3.89 18.25
CA SER A 17 -17.78 4.99 19.14
C SER A 17 -16.29 5.31 19.11
N TRP A 18 -15.42 4.29 19.13
CA TRP A 18 -13.98 4.47 18.96
C TRP A 18 -13.64 5.17 17.64
N PHE A 19 -14.27 4.75 16.53
CA PHE A 19 -14.03 5.35 15.23
C PHE A 19 -14.42 6.82 15.21
N ARG A 20 -15.59 7.17 15.77
CA ARG A 20 -16.05 8.57 15.84
C ARG A 20 -15.11 9.44 16.69
N GLU A 21 -14.65 8.93 17.81
CA GLU A 21 -13.71 9.64 18.69
C GLU A 21 -12.36 9.87 18.00
N ARG A 22 -11.83 8.84 17.33
CA ARG A 22 -10.48 8.89 16.74
C ARG A 22 -10.43 9.63 15.40
N PHE A 23 -11.43 9.44 14.54
CA PHE A 23 -11.41 9.88 13.15
C PHE A 23 -12.57 10.81 12.76
N GLY A 24 -13.58 10.96 13.63
CA GLY A 24 -14.79 11.71 13.31
C GLY A 24 -15.69 10.97 12.32
N THR A 25 -15.90 11.56 11.14
CA THR A 25 -16.80 11.03 10.12
C THR A 25 -16.07 10.10 9.14
N PRO A 26 -16.67 8.96 8.73
CA PRO A 26 -16.11 8.10 7.70
C PRO A 26 -15.89 8.83 6.37
N THR A 27 -14.87 8.41 5.62
CA THR A 27 -14.66 8.90 4.25
C THR A 27 -15.67 8.30 3.27
N PRO A 28 -15.88 8.89 2.08
CA PRO A 28 -16.81 8.33 1.09
C PRO A 28 -16.47 6.90 0.68
N VAL A 29 -15.17 6.58 0.51
CA VAL A 29 -14.74 5.21 0.17
C VAL A 29 -15.03 4.23 1.30
N GLN A 30 -14.92 4.65 2.55
CA GLN A 30 -15.23 3.80 3.71
C GLN A 30 -16.72 3.49 3.78
N THR A 31 -17.57 4.52 3.73
CA THR A 31 -19.04 4.40 3.77
C THR A 31 -19.54 3.44 2.69
N LEU A 32 -19.19 3.72 1.43
CA LEU A 32 -19.64 2.93 0.28
C LEU A 32 -19.06 1.50 0.27
N ALA A 33 -17.81 1.32 0.72
CA ALA A 33 -17.21 0.00 0.78
C ALA A 33 -17.82 -0.84 1.90
N TRP A 34 -18.04 -0.28 3.08
CA TRP A 34 -18.55 -1.03 4.24
C TRP A 34 -19.96 -1.56 4.01
N GLU A 35 -20.85 -0.80 3.38
CA GLU A 35 -22.19 -1.27 3.00
C GLU A 35 -22.11 -2.54 2.13
N ARG A 36 -21.24 -2.54 1.12
CA ARG A 36 -21.05 -3.67 0.19
C ARG A 36 -20.34 -4.84 0.86
N ILE A 37 -19.28 -4.56 1.62
CA ILE A 37 -18.51 -5.58 2.33
C ILE A 37 -19.39 -6.28 3.38
N ALA A 38 -20.26 -5.54 4.07
CA ALA A 38 -21.19 -6.10 5.05
C ALA A 38 -22.29 -6.97 4.44
N ALA A 39 -22.64 -6.72 3.17
CA ALA A 39 -23.54 -7.56 2.38
C ALA A 39 -22.86 -8.79 1.75
N ASP A 40 -21.63 -9.12 2.16
CA ASP A 40 -20.79 -10.19 1.62
C ASP A 40 -20.43 -10.05 0.13
N ASP A 41 -20.65 -8.88 -0.48
CA ASP A 41 -20.24 -8.61 -1.88
C ASP A 41 -18.70 -8.65 -1.99
N HIS A 42 -18.19 -9.10 -3.14
CA HIS A 42 -16.80 -8.79 -3.52
C HIS A 42 -16.71 -7.31 -3.90
N VAL A 43 -15.63 -6.62 -3.53
CA VAL A 43 -15.54 -5.16 -3.69
C VAL A 43 -14.23 -4.74 -4.34
N LEU A 44 -14.30 -3.95 -5.41
CA LEU A 44 -13.20 -3.17 -5.94
C LEU A 44 -13.36 -1.73 -5.48
N ALA A 45 -12.55 -1.30 -4.51
CA ALA A 45 -12.55 0.07 -4.04
C ALA A 45 -11.42 0.87 -4.70
N THR A 46 -11.78 1.96 -5.36
CA THR A 46 -10.84 2.92 -5.95
C THR A 46 -10.93 4.27 -5.25
N ALA A 47 -9.80 4.70 -4.69
CA ALA A 47 -9.64 6.01 -4.06
C ALA A 47 -8.16 6.42 -4.02
N PRO A 48 -7.81 7.70 -4.01
CA PRO A 48 -6.43 8.19 -3.86
C PRO A 48 -5.71 7.69 -2.60
N THR A 49 -4.40 7.92 -2.55
CA THR A 49 -3.62 7.74 -1.31
C THR A 49 -4.13 8.70 -0.23
N GLY A 50 -4.09 8.27 1.04
CA GLY A 50 -4.61 9.06 2.15
C GLY A 50 -6.13 9.03 2.35
N SER A 51 -6.93 8.39 1.49
CA SER A 51 -8.40 8.36 1.60
C SER A 51 -8.98 7.36 2.61
N GLY A 52 -8.14 6.70 3.43
CA GLY A 52 -8.60 5.74 4.43
C GLY A 52 -8.91 4.33 3.90
N LYS A 53 -8.37 3.93 2.73
CA LYS A 53 -8.58 2.61 2.09
C LYS A 53 -8.27 1.42 3.00
N THR A 54 -7.25 1.53 3.85
CA THR A 54 -6.85 0.46 4.77
C THR A 54 -8.00 0.12 5.72
N LEU A 55 -8.56 1.10 6.44
CA LEU A 55 -9.71 0.86 7.31
C LEU A 55 -10.99 0.51 6.52
N ALA A 56 -11.14 1.02 5.29
CA ALA A 56 -12.23 0.60 4.40
C ALA A 56 -12.22 -0.93 4.17
N ALA A 57 -11.04 -1.53 4.01
CA ALA A 57 -10.91 -2.98 3.80
C ALA A 57 -10.89 -3.82 5.09
N PHE A 58 -10.28 -3.31 6.17
CA PHE A 58 -10.04 -4.11 7.37
C PHE A 58 -11.14 -4.01 8.43
N LEU A 59 -11.79 -2.85 8.59
CA LEU A 59 -12.60 -2.57 9.78
C LEU A 59 -13.77 -3.55 9.92
N TRP A 60 -14.40 -3.96 8.82
CA TRP A 60 -15.46 -4.98 8.85
C TRP A 60 -14.95 -6.33 9.34
N SER A 61 -13.82 -6.80 8.80
CA SER A 61 -13.21 -8.05 9.24
C SER A 61 -12.80 -8.02 10.72
N LEU A 62 -12.28 -6.88 11.18
CA LEU A 62 -11.98 -6.67 12.60
C LEU A 62 -13.25 -6.74 13.45
N ASN A 63 -14.33 -6.08 13.01
CA ASN A 63 -15.61 -6.13 13.68
C ASN A 63 -16.15 -7.56 13.83
N GLN A 64 -16.02 -8.39 12.80
CA GLN A 64 -16.46 -9.79 12.86
C GLN A 64 -15.66 -10.63 13.87
N LEU A 65 -14.35 -10.38 13.99
CA LEU A 65 -13.51 -10.99 15.02
C LEU A 65 -13.89 -10.48 16.42
N ILE A 66 -14.08 -9.17 16.57
CA ILE A 66 -14.39 -8.51 17.85
C ILE A 66 -15.76 -8.92 18.37
N ALA A 67 -16.77 -8.95 17.51
CA ALA A 67 -18.14 -9.35 17.83
C ALA A 67 -18.30 -10.86 18.04
N GLY A 68 -17.23 -11.65 17.85
CA GLY A 68 -17.22 -13.10 18.07
C GLY A 68 -17.87 -13.92 16.95
N ALA A 69 -18.25 -13.30 15.84
CA ALA A 69 -18.79 -14.00 14.67
C ALA A 69 -17.72 -14.87 13.98
N TRP A 70 -16.46 -14.43 14.02
CA TRP A 70 -15.32 -15.19 13.52
C TRP A 70 -14.45 -15.71 14.67
N PRO A 71 -14.18 -17.02 14.74
CA PRO A 71 -13.37 -17.60 15.83
C PRO A 71 -11.92 -17.07 15.82
N PRO A 72 -11.34 -16.79 17.00
CA PRO A 72 -9.92 -16.46 17.12
C PRO A 72 -9.02 -17.71 16.95
N GLY A 73 -7.71 -17.52 16.85
CA GLY A 73 -6.73 -18.61 16.78
C GLY A 73 -6.53 -19.24 15.39
N GLN A 74 -7.15 -18.66 14.36
CA GLN A 74 -7.08 -19.12 12.98
C GLN A 74 -6.98 -17.93 12.01
N VAL A 75 -6.40 -18.16 10.82
CA VAL A 75 -6.30 -17.11 9.80
C VAL A 75 -7.67 -16.86 9.21
N SER A 76 -8.25 -15.70 9.50
CA SER A 76 -9.55 -15.28 8.96
C SER A 76 -9.38 -14.29 7.80
N VAL A 77 -8.32 -13.46 7.85
CA VAL A 77 -8.03 -12.46 6.82
C VAL A 77 -6.65 -12.71 6.23
N VAL A 78 -6.57 -12.74 4.89
CA VAL A 78 -5.31 -12.71 4.15
C VAL A 78 -5.21 -11.37 3.44
N TYR A 79 -4.21 -10.58 3.79
CA TYR A 79 -3.87 -9.36 3.06
C TYR A 79 -2.67 -9.63 2.16
N VAL A 80 -2.79 -9.31 0.88
CA VAL A 80 -1.72 -9.48 -0.11
C VAL A 80 -1.33 -8.11 -0.65
N SER A 81 -0.06 -7.76 -0.46
CA SER A 81 0.53 -6.57 -1.06
C SER A 81 1.55 -6.97 -2.15
N PRO A 82 1.67 -6.18 -3.23
CA PRO A 82 2.64 -6.44 -4.28
C PRO A 82 4.08 -6.14 -3.83
N LEU A 83 4.32 -5.36 -2.78
CA LEU A 83 5.66 -4.99 -2.34
C LEU A 83 5.92 -5.44 -0.89
N LYS A 84 7.07 -6.05 -0.64
CA LYS A 84 7.46 -6.48 0.72
C LYS A 84 7.47 -5.34 1.74
N ALA A 85 7.92 -4.15 1.32
CA ALA A 85 8.03 -2.99 2.20
C ALA A 85 6.65 -2.52 2.70
N LEU A 86 5.61 -2.66 1.87
CA LEU A 86 4.23 -2.34 2.25
C LEU A 86 3.67 -3.31 3.32
N ASN A 87 4.16 -4.55 3.39
CA ASN A 87 3.66 -5.51 4.37
C ASN A 87 3.97 -5.06 5.82
N ASN A 88 5.21 -4.64 6.07
CA ASN A 88 5.59 -4.16 7.40
C ASN A 88 4.84 -2.89 7.77
N ASP A 89 4.59 -2.02 6.80
CA ASP A 89 3.85 -0.79 7.01
C ASP A 89 2.39 -1.05 7.38
N VAL A 90 1.71 -1.91 6.62
CA VAL A 90 0.33 -2.33 6.92
C VAL A 90 0.25 -3.00 8.28
N GLN A 91 1.23 -3.84 8.64
CA GLN A 91 1.28 -4.45 9.96
C GLN A 91 1.35 -3.40 11.07
N ARG A 92 2.21 -2.38 10.93
CA ARG A 92 2.32 -1.28 11.89
C ARG A 92 1.02 -0.46 11.94
N ASN A 93 0.48 -0.09 10.78
CA ASN A 93 -0.75 0.70 10.65
C ASN A 93 -2.00 -0.06 11.14
N LEU A 94 -1.94 -1.37 11.31
CA LEU A 94 -2.97 -2.17 11.99
C LEU A 94 -2.69 -2.31 13.49
N SER A 95 -1.42 -2.39 13.90
CA SER A 95 -1.05 -2.60 15.31
C SER A 95 -1.52 -1.46 16.22
N GLU A 96 -1.44 -0.21 15.76
CA GLU A 96 -1.90 0.95 16.52
C GLU A 96 -3.44 0.93 16.71
N PRO A 97 -4.28 0.87 15.64
CA PRO A 97 -5.73 0.71 15.79
C PRO A 97 -6.15 -0.47 16.65
N LEU A 98 -5.47 -1.62 16.55
CA LEU A 98 -5.76 -2.80 17.37
C LEU A 98 -5.48 -2.56 18.85
N SER A 99 -4.35 -1.91 19.17
CA SER A 99 -4.00 -1.56 20.54
C SER A 99 -4.96 -0.52 21.12
N GLU A 100 -5.34 0.48 20.33
CA GLU A 100 -6.30 1.51 20.73
C GLU A 100 -7.69 0.94 20.97
N LEU A 101 -8.17 0.06 20.08
CA LEU A 101 -9.43 -0.66 20.26
C LEU A 101 -9.40 -1.53 21.52
N ALA A 102 -8.31 -2.24 21.78
CA ALA A 102 -8.18 -3.05 22.99
C ALA A 102 -8.26 -2.19 24.27
N ALA A 103 -7.57 -1.04 24.28
CA ALA A 103 -7.64 -0.10 25.39
C ALA A 103 -9.03 0.53 25.53
N TRP A 104 -9.68 0.86 24.41
CA TRP A 104 -11.03 1.40 24.37
C TRP A 104 -12.08 0.43 24.93
N PHE A 105 -11.98 -0.85 24.57
CA PHE A 105 -12.84 -1.89 25.13
C PHE A 105 -12.62 -2.01 26.64
N ALA A 106 -11.37 -2.04 27.09
CA ALA A 106 -11.05 -2.14 28.52
C ALA A 106 -11.60 -0.96 29.34
N SER A 107 -11.54 0.27 28.81
CA SER A 107 -12.06 1.46 29.50
C SER A 107 -13.59 1.55 29.51
N HIS A 108 -14.27 0.85 28.60
CA HIS A 108 -15.74 0.83 28.49
C HIS A 108 -16.37 -0.49 28.98
N GLY A 109 -15.64 -1.27 29.78
CA GLY A 109 -16.16 -2.50 30.40
C GLY A 109 -16.36 -3.68 29.44
N GLY A 110 -15.79 -3.62 28.24
CA GLY A 110 -15.81 -4.70 27.26
C GLY A 110 -14.51 -5.51 27.23
N THR A 111 -14.55 -6.68 26.63
CA THR A 111 -13.35 -7.50 26.34
C THR A 111 -13.18 -7.68 24.85
N MET A 112 -11.99 -7.40 24.33
CA MET A 112 -11.64 -7.64 22.94
C MET A 112 -10.79 -8.92 22.84
N PRO A 113 -11.08 -9.86 21.92
CA PRO A 113 -10.20 -11.00 21.69
C PRO A 113 -8.83 -10.54 21.18
N GLU A 114 -7.78 -11.32 21.46
CA GLU A 114 -6.45 -11.04 20.94
C GLU A 114 -6.43 -11.22 19.41
N ILE A 115 -6.30 -10.12 18.67
CA ILE A 115 -6.19 -10.11 17.21
C ILE A 115 -4.73 -9.85 16.82
N ARG A 116 -4.07 -10.85 16.23
CA ARG A 116 -2.68 -10.76 15.80
C ARG A 116 -2.61 -10.55 14.29
N ALA A 117 -1.88 -9.51 13.89
CA ALA A 117 -1.49 -9.26 12.51
C ALA A 117 0.00 -9.60 12.34
N LEU A 118 0.31 -10.60 11.52
CA LEU A 118 1.70 -11.03 11.27
C LEU A 118 2.05 -11.06 9.78
N THR A 119 3.30 -10.68 9.49
CA THR A 119 3.84 -10.68 8.14
C THR A 119 4.51 -12.01 7.78
N ARG A 120 4.13 -12.57 6.62
CA ARG A 120 4.79 -13.71 5.98
C ARG A 120 5.35 -13.29 4.62
N SER A 121 6.67 -13.22 4.53
CA SER A 121 7.37 -12.97 3.28
C SER A 121 8.59 -13.88 3.12
N GLY A 122 9.34 -13.71 2.03
CA GLY A 122 10.67 -14.31 1.88
C GLY A 122 11.65 -13.93 3.01
N ASP A 123 11.42 -12.79 3.67
CA ASP A 123 12.31 -12.25 4.69
C ASP A 123 11.94 -12.74 6.11
N THR A 124 10.81 -13.44 6.28
CA THR A 124 10.40 -14.02 7.58
C THR A 124 11.38 -15.14 7.98
N PRO A 125 12.01 -15.10 9.17
CA PRO A 125 12.93 -16.15 9.64
C PRO A 125 12.26 -17.52 9.78
N PRO A 126 12.97 -18.65 9.58
CA PRO A 126 12.41 -19.99 9.71
C PRO A 126 11.67 -20.28 11.02
N ALA A 127 12.22 -19.81 12.15
CA ALA A 127 11.60 -19.97 13.47
C ALA A 127 10.22 -19.30 13.56
N GLU A 128 10.07 -18.10 13.00
CA GLU A 128 8.78 -17.40 12.96
C GLU A 128 7.78 -18.10 12.04
N ARG A 129 8.23 -18.67 10.91
CA ARG A 129 7.38 -19.48 10.02
C ARG A 129 6.80 -20.69 10.77
N ALA A 130 7.65 -21.39 11.51
CA ALA A 130 7.23 -22.54 12.31
C ALA A 130 6.30 -22.15 13.47
N ARG A 131 6.54 -21.00 14.12
CA ARG A 131 5.64 -20.45 15.15
C ARG A 131 4.27 -20.11 14.56
N MET A 132 4.23 -19.48 13.39
CA MET A 132 2.99 -19.13 12.68
C MET A 132 2.15 -20.37 12.36
N LEU A 133 2.76 -21.49 11.98
CA LEU A 133 2.03 -22.74 11.73
C LEU A 133 1.43 -23.36 13.00
N ARG A 134 2.06 -23.15 14.16
CA ARG A 134 1.58 -23.66 15.46
C ARG A 134 0.53 -22.75 16.09
N ARG A 135 0.68 -21.43 15.94
CA ARG A 135 -0.22 -20.41 16.49
C ARG A 135 -0.54 -19.39 15.40
N PRO A 136 -1.45 -19.73 14.45
CA PRO A 136 -1.75 -18.89 13.29
C PRO A 136 -2.28 -17.51 13.72
N PRO A 137 -1.91 -16.41 13.03
CA PRO A 137 -2.48 -15.10 13.28
C PRO A 137 -3.89 -15.00 12.72
N GLU A 138 -4.70 -14.09 13.27
CA GLU A 138 -6.04 -13.78 12.74
C GLU A 138 -5.95 -13.05 11.39
N ILE A 139 -4.90 -12.22 11.22
CA ILE A 139 -4.59 -11.48 9.99
C ILE A 139 -3.19 -11.88 9.48
N LEU A 140 -3.16 -12.46 8.29
CA LEU A 140 -1.93 -12.83 7.60
C LEU A 140 -1.61 -11.82 6.49
N ILE A 141 -0.54 -11.06 6.66
CA ILE A 141 -0.04 -10.09 5.67
C ILE A 141 1.06 -10.77 4.85
N THR A 142 0.90 -10.88 3.53
CA THR A 142 1.79 -11.67 2.68
C THR A 142 2.04 -11.03 1.31
N THR A 143 2.85 -11.68 0.48
CA THR A 143 3.09 -11.31 -0.92
C THR A 143 2.53 -12.38 -1.86
N PRO A 144 2.29 -12.09 -3.15
CA PRO A 144 1.85 -13.10 -4.12
C PRO A 144 2.73 -14.35 -4.13
N GLU A 145 4.04 -14.16 -4.06
CA GLU A 145 5.04 -15.24 -4.02
C GLU A 145 4.86 -16.10 -2.77
N SER A 146 4.73 -15.46 -1.62
CA SER A 146 4.71 -16.13 -0.32
C SER A 146 3.37 -16.84 -0.08
N LEU A 147 2.26 -16.28 -0.58
CA LEU A 147 0.95 -16.94 -0.62
C LEU A 147 1.02 -18.23 -1.44
N ASN A 148 1.64 -18.20 -2.62
CA ASN A 148 1.82 -19.39 -3.45
C ASN A 148 2.62 -20.47 -2.73
N LEU A 149 3.70 -20.11 -2.02
CA LEU A 149 4.49 -21.06 -1.22
C LEU A 149 3.66 -21.69 -0.10
N LEU A 150 2.83 -20.92 0.61
CA LEU A 150 1.95 -21.45 1.65
C LEU A 150 0.96 -22.47 1.08
N LEU A 151 0.28 -22.11 -0.02
CA LEU A 151 -0.71 -22.98 -0.69
C LEU A 151 -0.10 -24.26 -1.27
N SER A 152 1.20 -24.27 -1.56
CA SER A 152 1.91 -25.45 -2.04
C SER A 152 2.37 -26.39 -0.92
N SER A 153 2.38 -25.93 0.34
CA SER A 153 2.73 -26.75 1.51
C SER A 153 1.50 -27.27 2.24
N GLN A 154 1.59 -28.48 2.84
CA GLN A 154 0.49 -29.03 3.64
C GLN A 154 0.18 -28.18 4.88
N GLY A 155 1.22 -27.74 5.60
CA GLY A 155 1.07 -26.89 6.79
C GLY A 155 0.45 -25.53 6.46
N GLY A 156 0.86 -24.90 5.36
CA GLY A 156 0.27 -23.64 4.90
C GLY A 156 -1.20 -23.79 4.52
N ARG A 157 -1.56 -24.84 3.77
CA ARG A 157 -2.97 -25.13 3.44
C ARG A 157 -3.83 -25.33 4.71
N ARG A 158 -3.29 -25.99 5.74
CA ARG A 158 -4.00 -26.20 7.02
C ARG A 158 -4.41 -24.88 7.68
N ILE A 159 -3.49 -23.92 7.77
CA ILE A 159 -3.79 -22.64 8.45
C ILE A 159 -4.67 -21.70 7.62
N LEU A 160 -4.75 -21.92 6.30
CA LEU A 160 -5.53 -21.11 5.36
C LEU A 160 -6.98 -21.60 5.17
N GLY A 161 -7.38 -22.71 5.80
CA GLY A 161 -8.71 -23.30 5.60
C GLY A 161 -9.86 -22.49 6.19
N ALA A 162 -9.58 -21.61 7.16
CA ALA A 162 -10.59 -20.77 7.81
C ALA A 162 -10.69 -19.35 7.24
N VAL A 163 -9.94 -19.04 6.18
CA VAL A 163 -9.92 -17.70 5.60
C VAL A 163 -11.30 -17.36 5.05
N ARG A 164 -11.79 -16.17 5.41
CA ARG A 164 -13.08 -15.64 4.97
C ARG A 164 -12.91 -14.45 4.03
N THR A 165 -11.82 -13.71 4.19
CA THR A 165 -11.58 -12.49 3.40
C THR A 165 -10.16 -12.47 2.88
N ILE A 166 -10.01 -12.18 1.59
CA ILE A 166 -8.74 -11.82 0.97
C ILE A 166 -8.77 -10.36 0.52
N ILE A 167 -7.80 -9.59 1.00
CA ILE A 167 -7.59 -8.19 0.63
C ILE A 167 -6.41 -8.14 -0.34
N LEU A 168 -6.64 -7.64 -1.55
CA LEU A 168 -5.65 -7.49 -2.59
C LEU A 168 -5.34 -6.00 -2.77
N ASP A 169 -4.24 -5.54 -2.18
CA ASP A 169 -3.87 -4.13 -2.26
C ASP A 169 -3.07 -3.81 -3.52
N GLU A 170 -3.17 -2.56 -3.96
CA GLU A 170 -2.48 -2.00 -5.12
C GLU A 170 -2.58 -2.92 -6.35
N ILE A 171 -3.77 -3.43 -6.65
CA ILE A 171 -3.97 -4.48 -7.67
C ILE A 171 -3.47 -4.04 -9.06
N HIS A 172 -3.53 -2.74 -9.36
CA HIS A 172 -3.02 -2.15 -10.61
C HIS A 172 -1.53 -2.43 -10.83
N ALA A 173 -0.75 -2.62 -9.75
CA ALA A 173 0.68 -2.88 -9.83
C ALA A 173 1.00 -4.28 -10.37
N VAL A 174 0.02 -5.20 -10.37
CA VAL A 174 0.23 -6.60 -10.81
C VAL A 174 -0.72 -7.03 -11.93
N ALA A 175 -1.88 -6.38 -12.09
CA ALA A 175 -2.93 -6.81 -13.02
C ALA A 175 -2.44 -6.91 -14.49
N GLY A 176 -1.57 -6.01 -14.93
CA GLY A 176 -1.09 -5.95 -16.32
C GLY A 176 0.01 -6.96 -16.69
N GLY A 177 0.30 -7.97 -15.87
CA GLY A 177 1.40 -8.89 -16.16
C GLY A 177 1.29 -10.27 -15.51
N LYS A 178 2.26 -11.14 -15.82
CA LYS A 178 2.30 -12.54 -15.36
C LYS A 178 2.20 -12.68 -13.84
N ARG A 179 2.69 -11.69 -13.10
CA ARG A 179 2.61 -11.66 -11.63
C ARG A 179 1.17 -11.56 -11.14
N GLY A 180 0.32 -10.80 -11.82
CA GLY A 180 -1.12 -10.73 -11.54
C GLY A 180 -1.80 -12.05 -11.84
N THR A 181 -1.52 -12.67 -12.99
CA THR A 181 -2.03 -14.01 -13.31
C THR A 181 -1.68 -15.00 -12.20
N TRP A 182 -0.42 -15.00 -11.75
CA TRP A 182 0.05 -15.89 -10.70
C TRP A 182 -0.59 -15.63 -9.33
N LEU A 183 -0.86 -14.36 -9.00
CA LEU A 183 -1.64 -13.99 -7.83
C LEU A 183 -3.06 -14.55 -7.93
N MET A 184 -3.76 -14.30 -9.03
CA MET A 184 -5.16 -14.72 -9.16
C MET A 184 -5.32 -16.24 -9.17
N THR A 185 -4.38 -16.98 -9.76
CA THR A 185 -4.35 -18.44 -9.63
C THR A 185 -4.22 -18.89 -8.17
N ALA A 186 -3.44 -18.18 -7.36
CA ALA A 186 -3.34 -18.46 -5.92
C ALA A 186 -4.63 -18.13 -5.18
N VAL A 187 -5.32 -17.03 -5.54
CA VAL A 187 -6.63 -16.66 -4.99
C VAL A 187 -7.67 -17.75 -5.29
N GLU A 188 -7.73 -18.28 -6.52
CA GLU A 188 -8.65 -19.38 -6.86
C GLU A 188 -8.30 -20.66 -6.10
N ARG A 189 -7.01 -20.98 -5.92
CA ARG A 189 -6.59 -22.13 -5.09
C ARG A 189 -6.97 -21.95 -3.63
N LEU A 190 -6.87 -20.74 -3.09
CA LEU A 190 -7.30 -20.42 -1.73
C LEU A 190 -8.82 -20.59 -1.59
N ALA A 191 -9.60 -20.04 -2.52
CA ALA A 191 -11.06 -20.13 -2.52
C ALA A 191 -11.59 -21.57 -2.50
N ARG A 192 -10.82 -22.55 -3.01
CA ARG A 192 -11.17 -23.97 -2.98
C ARG A 192 -10.94 -24.67 -1.65
N ILE A 193 -10.11 -24.11 -0.78
CA ILE A 193 -9.76 -24.72 0.52
C ILE A 193 -10.29 -23.93 1.70
N SER A 194 -10.74 -22.70 1.48
CA SER A 194 -11.21 -21.78 2.51
C SER A 194 -12.74 -21.87 2.69
N ALA A 195 -13.25 -21.17 3.70
CA ALA A 195 -14.67 -20.80 3.75
C ALA A 195 -15.05 -19.95 2.51
N PRO A 196 -16.35 -19.66 2.26
CA PRO A 196 -16.75 -18.71 1.22
C PRO A 196 -15.89 -17.45 1.30
N LEU A 197 -15.09 -17.22 0.25
CA LEU A 197 -13.99 -16.26 0.27
C LEU A 197 -14.45 -14.95 -0.34
N GLN A 198 -14.64 -13.92 0.50
CA GLN A 198 -14.86 -12.56 0.05
C GLN A 198 -13.55 -11.95 -0.48
N ARG A 199 -13.62 -11.29 -1.64
CA ARG A 199 -12.48 -10.62 -2.28
C ARG A 199 -12.66 -9.10 -2.19
N ILE A 200 -11.70 -8.43 -1.58
CA ILE A 200 -11.64 -6.97 -1.50
C ILE A 200 -10.38 -6.52 -2.24
N ALA A 201 -10.51 -5.79 -3.33
CA ALA A 201 -9.39 -5.19 -4.04
C ALA A 201 -9.34 -3.69 -3.82
N LEU A 202 -8.12 -3.19 -3.59
CA LEU A 202 -7.83 -1.78 -3.42
C LEU A 202 -6.95 -1.28 -4.55
N SER A 203 -7.23 -0.08 -5.01
CA SER A 203 -6.38 0.61 -5.98
C SER A 203 -6.56 2.12 -5.88
N ALA A 204 -5.58 2.89 -6.34
CA ALA A 204 -5.73 4.34 -6.48
C ALA A 204 -5.91 4.81 -7.93
N THR A 205 -5.41 4.06 -8.91
CA THR A 205 -5.24 4.55 -10.29
C THR A 205 -5.54 3.46 -11.31
N VAL A 206 -6.73 2.84 -11.23
CA VAL A 206 -7.07 1.71 -12.11
C VAL A 206 -8.20 2.03 -13.08
N ARG A 207 -7.94 1.81 -14.38
CA ARG A 207 -8.93 1.83 -15.46
C ARG A 207 -8.54 0.82 -16.55
N PRO A 208 -9.51 0.26 -17.30
CA PRO A 208 -10.96 0.33 -17.05
C PRO A 208 -11.38 -0.51 -15.83
N LEU A 209 -12.34 0.00 -15.05
CA LEU A 209 -12.71 -0.58 -13.75
C LEU A 209 -13.36 -1.95 -13.91
N ASP A 210 -14.27 -2.12 -14.86
CA ASP A 210 -14.98 -3.38 -15.09
C ASP A 210 -14.05 -4.54 -15.43
N LEU A 211 -13.01 -4.26 -16.23
CA LEU A 211 -12.02 -5.26 -16.60
C LEU A 211 -11.26 -5.76 -15.37
N ILE A 212 -10.91 -4.84 -14.48
CA ILE A 212 -10.12 -5.17 -13.29
C ILE A 212 -11.00 -5.82 -12.23
N ALA A 213 -12.25 -5.37 -12.11
CA ALA A 213 -13.25 -6.04 -11.28
C ALA A 213 -13.45 -7.48 -11.75
N GLY A 214 -13.65 -7.72 -13.05
CA GLY A 214 -13.74 -9.07 -13.62
C GLY A 214 -12.48 -9.91 -13.39
N PHE A 215 -11.29 -9.32 -13.56
CA PHE A 215 -10.01 -9.98 -13.30
C PHE A 215 -9.86 -10.43 -11.84
N VAL A 216 -10.24 -9.58 -10.88
CA VAL A 216 -10.14 -9.91 -9.45
C VAL A 216 -11.26 -10.85 -9.00
N ALA A 217 -12.49 -10.61 -9.44
CA ALA A 217 -13.64 -11.43 -9.10
C ALA A 217 -13.44 -12.88 -9.57
N GLY A 218 -12.82 -13.06 -10.74
CA GLY A 218 -12.64 -14.36 -11.37
C GLY A 218 -13.98 -15.01 -11.67
N SER A 219 -13.99 -16.35 -11.71
CA SER A 219 -15.20 -17.12 -12.02
C SER A 219 -15.52 -18.16 -10.96
N GLU A 220 -16.80 -18.31 -10.66
CA GLU A 220 -17.31 -19.39 -9.82
C GLU A 220 -17.71 -20.61 -10.65
N LEU A 221 -17.50 -21.80 -10.09
CA LEU A 221 -17.97 -23.05 -10.66
C LEU A 221 -19.43 -23.25 -10.24
N ARG A 222 -20.33 -23.34 -11.22
CA ARG A 222 -21.74 -23.63 -11.00
C ARG A 222 -21.97 -25.13 -10.81
N SER A 223 -23.14 -25.48 -10.28
CA SER A 223 -23.55 -26.87 -10.06
C SER A 223 -23.62 -27.70 -11.34
N ASP A 224 -23.82 -27.06 -12.51
CA ASP A 224 -23.83 -27.69 -13.83
C ASP A 224 -22.42 -27.91 -14.42
N GLY A 225 -21.36 -27.57 -13.68
CA GLY A 225 -19.97 -27.67 -14.12
C GLY A 225 -19.50 -26.51 -15.00
N SER A 226 -20.36 -25.54 -15.31
CA SER A 226 -19.99 -24.33 -16.05
C SER A 226 -19.33 -23.28 -15.15
N TYR A 227 -18.53 -22.40 -15.75
CA TYR A 227 -17.95 -21.26 -15.03
C TYR A 227 -18.70 -19.98 -15.36
N ALA A 228 -18.94 -19.18 -14.32
CA ALA A 228 -19.62 -17.91 -14.41
C ALA A 228 -18.80 -16.79 -13.79
N PRO A 229 -18.80 -15.57 -14.36
CA PRO A 229 -18.17 -14.43 -13.72
C PRO A 229 -18.78 -14.18 -12.33
N ARG A 230 -17.93 -14.08 -11.30
CA ARG A 230 -18.39 -13.64 -9.98
C ARG A 230 -18.76 -12.17 -10.04
N ARG A 231 -19.83 -11.79 -9.33
CA ARG A 231 -20.19 -10.38 -9.18
C ARG A 231 -19.20 -9.67 -8.27
N MET A 232 -18.86 -8.44 -8.61
CA MET A 232 -18.00 -7.58 -7.80
C MET A 232 -18.52 -6.15 -7.89
N ALA A 233 -18.83 -5.57 -6.74
CA ALA A 233 -19.24 -4.18 -6.63
C ALA A 233 -18.03 -3.27 -6.85
N ILE A 234 -18.20 -2.24 -7.67
CA ILE A 234 -17.19 -1.21 -7.90
C ILE A 234 -17.56 0.00 -7.05
N VAL A 235 -16.67 0.38 -6.15
CA VAL A 235 -16.80 1.55 -5.29
C VAL A 235 -15.77 2.58 -5.75
N GLU A 236 -16.23 3.62 -6.43
CA GLU A 236 -15.41 4.75 -6.84
C GLU A 236 -15.76 5.96 -5.98
N ALA A 237 -14.84 6.33 -5.09
CA ALA A 237 -15.00 7.55 -4.31
C ALA A 237 -14.49 8.74 -5.12
N PRO A 238 -15.29 9.80 -5.31
CA PRO A 238 -14.81 11.03 -5.92
C PRO A 238 -13.76 11.63 -4.98
N ALA A 239 -12.55 11.79 -5.48
CA ALA A 239 -11.48 12.41 -4.71
C ALA A 239 -10.58 13.20 -5.65
N SER A 240 -10.65 14.52 -5.53
CA SER A 240 -9.68 15.43 -6.13
C SER A 240 -8.51 15.59 -5.16
N LYS A 241 -7.40 14.89 -5.40
CA LYS A 241 -6.12 15.28 -4.80
C LYS A 241 -5.52 16.37 -5.68
N VAL A 242 -5.28 17.55 -5.11
CA VAL A 242 -4.61 18.63 -5.84
C VAL A 242 -3.13 18.31 -5.92
N ILE A 243 -2.62 18.23 -7.15
CA ILE A 243 -1.20 18.01 -7.43
C ILE A 243 -0.64 19.31 -8.02
N ASP A 244 0.36 19.90 -7.35
CA ASP A 244 1.18 20.99 -7.89
C ASP A 244 2.40 20.33 -8.54
N LEU A 245 2.31 20.05 -9.85
CA LEU A 245 3.37 19.43 -10.63
C LEU A 245 4.08 20.48 -11.48
N ARG A 246 5.39 20.58 -11.35
CA ARG A 246 6.22 21.52 -12.12
C ARG A 246 7.28 20.78 -12.92
N THR A 247 7.61 21.29 -14.10
CA THR A 247 8.74 20.80 -14.89
C THR A 247 9.89 21.79 -14.78
N GLN A 248 11.06 21.33 -14.33
CA GLN A 248 12.27 22.15 -14.23
C GLN A 248 13.38 21.52 -15.07
N ARG A 249 13.73 22.18 -16.17
CA ARG A 249 14.90 21.84 -16.97
C ARG A 249 16.19 22.09 -16.16
N PRO A 250 17.13 21.13 -16.06
CA PRO A 250 18.40 21.36 -15.39
C PRO A 250 19.22 22.45 -16.08
N LEU A 251 19.87 23.32 -15.32
CA LEU A 251 20.73 24.38 -15.88
C LEU A 251 21.93 23.78 -16.62
N ALA A 252 22.38 22.59 -16.22
CA ALA A 252 23.45 21.83 -16.89
C ALA A 252 23.15 21.37 -18.33
N THR A 253 22.03 21.76 -18.93
CA THR A 253 21.62 21.33 -20.29
C THR A 253 22.02 22.34 -21.36
N GLY A 254 23.32 22.37 -21.68
CA GLY A 254 23.86 23.01 -22.87
C GLY A 254 25.23 22.43 -23.23
N THR A 255 25.33 21.64 -24.31
CA THR A 255 26.56 21.02 -24.88
C THR A 255 27.46 20.17 -23.97
N SER A 256 27.36 20.26 -22.65
CA SER A 256 28.17 19.56 -21.65
C SER A 256 27.43 18.34 -21.10
N ARG A 257 27.19 17.33 -21.94
CA ARG A 257 26.96 15.95 -21.47
C ARG A 257 28.28 15.28 -21.06
N GLY A 258 29.18 16.05 -20.46
CA GLY A 258 30.48 15.60 -19.96
C GLY A 258 30.40 15.12 -18.52
N GLU A 259 31.57 14.93 -17.91
CA GLU A 259 31.72 14.46 -16.52
C GLU A 259 31.05 15.42 -15.50
N ASP A 260 30.93 16.71 -15.84
CA ASP A 260 30.41 17.76 -14.96
C ASP A 260 28.88 17.82 -14.82
N PHE A 261 28.13 17.08 -15.65
CA PHE A 261 26.66 17.14 -15.62
C PHE A 261 26.09 16.73 -14.26
N TRP A 262 26.58 15.63 -13.69
CA TRP A 262 26.05 15.09 -12.44
C TRP A 262 26.41 15.93 -11.21
N PRO A 263 27.66 16.43 -11.07
CA PRO A 263 27.98 17.43 -10.05
C PRO A 263 27.12 18.70 -10.13
N ALA A 264 26.90 19.23 -11.34
CA ALA A 264 26.07 20.41 -11.54
C ALA A 264 24.60 20.15 -11.15
N LEU A 265 24.03 19.05 -11.64
CA LEU A 265 22.67 18.62 -11.28
C LEU A 265 22.55 18.42 -9.76
N ALA A 266 23.52 17.76 -9.11
CA ALA A 266 23.47 17.55 -7.67
C ALA A 266 23.45 18.87 -6.88
N ARG A 267 24.24 19.88 -7.29
CA ARG A 267 24.18 21.22 -6.68
C ARG A 267 22.79 21.85 -6.82
N GLU A 268 22.17 21.76 -8.00
CA GLU A 268 20.79 22.24 -8.20
C GLU A 268 19.82 21.50 -7.29
N LEU A 269 19.90 20.16 -7.22
CA LEU A 269 19.00 19.36 -6.40
C LEU A 269 19.21 19.59 -4.88
N ARG A 270 20.43 19.93 -4.43
CA ARG A 270 20.67 20.35 -3.03
C ARG A 270 19.91 21.61 -2.66
N THR A 271 19.70 22.55 -3.59
CA THR A 271 18.87 23.74 -3.32
C THR A 271 17.41 23.36 -3.05
N ILE A 272 16.90 22.34 -3.75
CA ILE A 272 15.55 21.80 -3.52
C ILE A 272 15.50 21.13 -2.14
N ILE A 273 16.52 20.36 -1.77
CA ILE A 273 16.60 19.70 -0.46
C ILE A 273 16.63 20.74 0.66
N ALA A 274 17.40 21.83 0.51
CA ALA A 274 17.49 22.88 1.52
C ALA A 274 16.17 23.64 1.75
N GLY A 275 15.31 23.73 0.72
CA GLY A 275 14.00 24.36 0.80
C GLY A 275 12.90 23.51 1.45
N ASN A 276 13.18 22.24 1.74
CA ASN A 276 12.22 21.27 2.25
C ASN A 276 12.74 20.66 3.57
N ARG A 277 11.83 20.14 4.40
CA ARG A 277 12.22 19.32 5.57
C ARG A 277 12.68 17.95 5.12
N SER A 278 11.96 17.35 4.17
CA SER A 278 12.30 16.08 3.54
C SER A 278 11.90 16.06 2.06
N THR A 279 12.81 15.58 1.22
CA THR A 279 12.63 15.47 -0.25
C THR A 279 12.78 14.01 -0.70
N LEU A 280 11.81 13.52 -1.47
CA LEU A 280 11.84 12.17 -2.05
C LEU A 280 12.17 12.23 -3.54
N PHE A 281 13.35 11.73 -3.92
CA PHE A 281 13.75 11.60 -5.31
C PHE A 281 13.37 10.22 -5.85
N PHE A 282 12.66 10.17 -6.98
CA PHE A 282 12.50 8.94 -7.75
C PHE A 282 13.43 8.92 -8.95
N THR A 283 14.07 7.77 -9.15
CA THR A 283 14.90 7.48 -10.32
C THR A 283 14.42 6.21 -11.03
N ASN A 284 14.69 6.10 -12.32
CA ASN A 284 14.22 4.98 -13.13
C ASN A 284 15.08 3.70 -13.04
N SER A 285 16.22 3.73 -12.34
CA SER A 285 17.09 2.56 -12.17
C SER A 285 17.86 2.57 -10.86
N ARG A 286 18.22 1.38 -10.37
CA ARG A 286 19.05 1.23 -9.16
C ARG A 286 20.39 1.94 -9.30
N ARG A 287 21.03 1.79 -10.47
CA ARG A 287 22.30 2.46 -10.80
C ARG A 287 22.19 3.98 -10.71
N MET A 288 21.09 4.56 -11.19
CA MET A 288 20.86 6.01 -11.13
C MET A 288 20.58 6.47 -9.69
N SER A 289 19.84 5.68 -8.93
CA SER A 289 19.57 5.91 -7.50
C SER A 289 20.86 6.05 -6.70
N GLU A 290 21.78 5.08 -6.86
CA GLU A 290 23.09 5.07 -6.20
C GLU A 290 23.96 6.22 -6.69
N LYS A 291 24.01 6.45 -8.01
CA LYS A 291 24.79 7.52 -8.62
C LYS A 291 24.38 8.89 -8.08
N LEU A 292 23.07 9.16 -8.06
CA LEU A 292 22.54 10.43 -7.59
C LEU A 292 22.76 10.60 -6.08
N ALA A 293 22.50 9.58 -5.26
CA ALA A 293 22.77 9.65 -3.82
C ALA A 293 24.25 9.95 -3.53
N ARG A 294 25.17 9.31 -4.25
CA ARG A 294 26.61 9.60 -4.14
C ARG A 294 26.93 11.06 -4.42
N PHE A 295 26.46 11.62 -5.54
CA PHE A 295 26.74 13.01 -5.90
C PHE A 295 26.02 14.01 -4.97
N LEU A 296 24.85 13.68 -4.44
CA LEU A 296 24.16 14.52 -3.45
C LEU A 296 24.95 14.63 -2.14
N ASN A 297 25.69 13.59 -1.76
CA ASN A 297 26.49 13.56 -0.53
C ASN A 297 27.93 14.06 -0.70
N GLU A 298 28.38 14.32 -1.94
CA GLU A 298 29.77 14.68 -2.21
C GLU A 298 30.13 16.06 -1.63
N GLY A 299 31.07 16.11 -0.70
CA GLY A 299 31.46 17.34 0.01
C GLY A 299 30.53 17.74 1.15
N GLU A 300 29.54 16.92 1.51
CA GLU A 300 28.74 17.10 2.71
C GLU A 300 29.42 16.44 3.92
N ALA A 301 29.39 17.09 5.09
CA ALA A 301 29.98 16.57 6.32
C ALA A 301 29.25 15.32 6.83
N GLU A 302 27.94 15.26 6.61
CA GLU A 302 27.08 14.12 6.90
C GLU A 302 26.28 13.73 5.65
N PRO A 303 25.88 12.45 5.50
CA PRO A 303 25.07 12.03 4.37
C PRO A 303 23.72 12.75 4.31
N LEU A 304 23.53 13.56 3.28
CA LEU A 304 22.29 14.28 3.00
C LEU A 304 21.19 13.38 2.47
N ALA A 305 21.57 12.39 1.63
CA ALA A 305 20.67 11.54 0.87
C ALA A 305 21.05 10.05 0.96
N TYR A 306 20.05 9.18 1.15
CA TYR A 306 20.25 7.72 1.15
C TYR A 306 19.59 7.06 -0.06
N ALA A 307 20.26 6.09 -0.68
CA ALA A 307 19.68 5.29 -1.76
C ALA A 307 18.71 4.22 -1.20
N HIS A 308 17.60 3.98 -1.90
CA HIS A 308 16.60 2.99 -1.50
C HIS A 308 16.08 2.16 -2.69
N HIS A 309 16.42 0.87 -2.71
CA HIS A 309 15.92 -0.09 -3.70
C HIS A 309 16.08 -1.54 -3.26
N GLY A 310 15.46 -2.47 -3.99
CA GLY A 310 15.43 -3.90 -3.64
C GLY A 310 16.77 -4.64 -3.57
N SER A 311 17.87 -4.05 -4.06
CA SER A 311 19.23 -4.59 -3.87
C SER A 311 19.90 -4.15 -2.55
N ILE A 312 19.32 -3.21 -1.79
CA ILE A 312 19.85 -2.80 -0.49
C ILE A 312 19.46 -3.85 0.56
N ALA A 313 20.42 -4.15 1.44
CA ALA A 313 20.22 -5.04 2.59
C ALA A 313 19.00 -4.63 3.43
N ARG A 314 18.33 -5.61 4.04
CA ARG A 314 17.08 -5.37 4.77
C ARG A 314 17.28 -4.41 5.94
N GLU A 315 18.38 -4.56 6.66
CA GLU A 315 18.76 -3.79 7.84
C GLU A 315 18.89 -2.33 7.46
N MET A 316 19.58 -2.05 6.35
CA MET A 316 19.74 -0.70 5.81
C MET A 316 18.42 -0.11 5.31
N ARG A 317 17.57 -0.88 4.61
CA ARG A 317 16.23 -0.39 4.19
C ARG A 317 15.39 -0.03 5.41
N THR A 318 15.36 -0.89 6.42
CA THR A 318 14.59 -0.68 7.66
C THR A 318 15.07 0.56 8.40
N LEU A 319 16.39 0.76 8.51
CA LEU A 319 16.98 1.94 9.14
C LEU A 319 16.59 3.23 8.40
N VAL A 320 16.72 3.23 7.07
CA VAL A 320 16.40 4.40 6.24
C VAL A 320 14.90 4.72 6.29
N GLU A 321 14.02 3.71 6.21
CA GLU A 321 12.57 3.88 6.37
C GLU A 321 12.21 4.48 7.74
N ALA A 322 12.85 4.01 8.82
CA ALA A 322 12.61 4.52 10.16
C ALA A 322 13.05 5.98 10.33
N ARG A 323 14.26 6.33 9.84
CA ARG A 323 14.76 7.72 9.88
C ARG A 323 13.92 8.66 9.02
N LEU A 324 13.42 8.18 7.87
CA LEU A 324 12.51 8.97 7.03
C LEU A 324 11.21 9.29 7.76
N LYS A 325 10.61 8.27 8.40
CA LYS A 325 9.38 8.44 9.18
C LYS A 325 9.55 9.36 10.39
N ALA A 326 10.72 9.34 11.03
CA ALA A 326 11.07 10.24 12.12
C ALA A 326 11.30 11.71 11.66
N GLY A 327 11.46 11.95 10.35
CA GLY A 327 11.79 13.27 9.81
C GLY A 327 13.28 13.61 9.90
N ASP A 328 14.13 12.63 10.21
CA ASP A 328 15.58 12.81 10.39
C ASP A 328 16.36 12.81 9.06
N LEU A 329 15.67 12.51 7.95
CA LEU A 329 16.28 12.48 6.62
C LEU A 329 15.83 13.67 5.77
N LYS A 330 16.82 14.46 5.35
CA LYS A 330 16.64 15.55 4.39
C LYS A 330 16.29 15.05 3.00
N ALA A 331 16.88 13.93 2.58
CA ALA A 331 16.62 13.37 1.27
C ALA A 331 16.69 11.84 1.22
N ILE A 332 15.90 11.27 0.33
CA ILE A 332 16.00 9.86 -0.03
C ILE A 332 15.91 9.71 -1.54
N VAL A 333 16.73 8.85 -2.12
CA VAL A 333 16.75 8.57 -3.56
C VAL A 333 16.30 7.15 -3.77
N ALA A 334 15.10 6.96 -4.33
CA ALA A 334 14.48 5.66 -4.47
C ALA A 334 14.18 5.29 -5.93
N THR A 335 14.04 3.99 -6.18
CA THR A 335 13.34 3.49 -7.37
C THR A 335 11.84 3.32 -7.07
N SER A 336 11.11 2.49 -7.83
CA SER A 336 9.73 2.10 -7.51
C SER A 336 9.55 1.37 -6.16
N SER A 337 10.62 1.17 -5.39
CA SER A 337 10.56 0.56 -4.06
C SER A 337 9.77 1.37 -3.03
N LEU A 338 9.66 2.69 -3.20
CA LEU A 338 8.85 3.59 -2.37
C LEU A 338 7.64 4.19 -3.12
N GLU A 339 7.34 3.68 -4.32
CA GLU A 339 6.28 4.22 -5.18
C GLU A 339 4.87 3.90 -4.65
N LEU A 340 4.71 2.76 -3.99
CA LEU A 340 3.41 2.23 -3.57
C LEU A 340 3.31 2.07 -2.06
N GLY A 341 2.12 2.40 -1.54
CA GLY A 341 1.56 2.11 -0.22
C GLY A 341 2.32 2.48 1.07
N ILE A 342 3.63 2.73 1.07
CA ILE A 342 4.39 2.91 2.33
C ILE A 342 4.10 4.31 2.91
N ASP A 343 3.79 4.37 4.21
CA ASP A 343 3.85 5.59 5.00
C ASP A 343 5.31 6.05 5.14
N VAL A 344 5.73 6.88 4.19
CA VAL A 344 7.07 7.47 4.12
C VAL A 344 7.24 8.68 5.05
N GLY A 345 6.29 8.95 5.95
CA GLY A 345 6.32 10.12 6.81
C GLY A 345 6.05 11.43 6.06
N ALA A 346 6.48 12.55 6.64
CA ALA A 346 6.18 13.88 6.13
C ALA A 346 7.13 14.30 5.00
N ILE A 347 6.81 13.90 3.76
CA ILE A 347 7.49 14.37 2.55
C ILE A 347 6.84 15.65 2.05
N ASP A 348 7.66 16.70 1.91
CA ASP A 348 7.19 18.01 1.47
C ASP A 348 7.13 18.11 -0.07
N GLU A 349 8.11 17.52 -0.77
CA GLU A 349 8.20 17.53 -2.23
C GLU A 349 8.74 16.19 -2.77
N VAL A 350 8.16 15.73 -3.88
CA VAL A 350 8.67 14.61 -4.66
C VAL A 350 9.33 15.12 -5.93
N VAL A 351 10.57 14.66 -6.18
CA VAL A 351 11.33 15.01 -7.39
C VAL A 351 11.51 13.78 -8.27
N LEU A 352 10.99 13.85 -9.49
CA LEU A 352 11.11 12.80 -10.51
C LEU A 352 12.33 13.11 -11.38
N VAL A 353 13.43 12.41 -11.15
CA VAL A 353 14.65 12.54 -11.95
C VAL A 353 14.52 11.61 -13.15
N GLN A 354 14.24 12.22 -14.32
CA GLN A 354 13.67 11.59 -15.52
C GLN A 354 12.17 11.26 -15.40
N CYS A 355 11.43 11.37 -16.51
CA CYS A 355 10.02 10.99 -16.56
C CYS A 355 9.82 9.52 -16.15
N PRO A 356 8.81 9.20 -15.33
CA PRO A 356 8.37 7.83 -15.10
C PRO A 356 7.87 7.19 -16.40
N ARG A 357 7.87 5.85 -16.45
CA ARG A 357 7.43 5.09 -17.64
C ARG A 357 5.92 5.17 -17.93
N SER A 358 5.14 5.75 -17.02
CA SER A 358 3.69 5.91 -17.19
C SER A 358 3.16 7.06 -16.34
N LEU A 359 2.03 7.62 -16.77
CA LEU A 359 1.31 8.67 -16.04
C LEU A 359 0.86 8.16 -14.66
N ASN A 360 0.40 6.91 -14.56
CA ASN A 360 0.01 6.32 -13.28
C ASN A 360 1.18 6.28 -12.29
N ALA A 361 2.39 5.91 -12.73
CA ALA A 361 3.57 5.93 -11.90
C ALA A 361 3.91 7.37 -11.45
N CYS A 362 3.74 8.37 -12.33
CA CYS A 362 3.90 9.78 -11.97
C CYS A 362 2.96 10.19 -10.84
N ILE A 363 1.66 9.94 -10.99
CA ILE A 363 0.63 10.27 -9.99
C ILE A 363 0.90 9.57 -8.65
N GLN A 364 1.26 8.28 -8.68
CA GLN A 364 1.56 7.50 -7.47
C GLN A 364 2.79 8.02 -6.73
N ARG A 365 3.86 8.34 -7.48
CA ARG A 365 5.10 8.89 -6.91
C ARG A 365 4.87 10.26 -6.31
N VAL A 366 4.26 11.18 -7.06
CA VAL A 366 4.00 12.55 -6.58
C VAL A 366 2.99 12.55 -5.43
N GLY A 367 2.04 11.61 -5.44
CA GLY A 367 1.09 11.39 -4.35
C GLY A 367 1.72 11.02 -3.00
N ARG A 368 3.04 10.75 -2.94
CA ARG A 368 3.81 10.55 -1.71
C ARG A 368 4.11 11.87 -0.98
N ALA A 369 4.13 13.00 -1.67
CA ALA A 369 4.19 14.31 -1.02
C ALA A 369 2.82 14.65 -0.44
N GLY A 370 2.77 15.26 0.75
CA GLY A 370 1.52 15.69 1.38
C GLY A 370 0.53 14.53 1.55
N HIS A 371 0.88 13.51 2.35
CA HIS A 371 0.06 12.30 2.52
C HIS A 371 -1.16 12.49 3.45
N GLN A 372 -1.31 13.66 4.09
CA GLN A 372 -2.46 13.98 4.94
C GLN A 372 -3.71 14.29 4.11
N VAL A 373 -4.89 14.02 4.69
CA VAL A 373 -6.18 14.35 4.06
C VAL A 373 -6.27 15.85 3.81
N GLY A 374 -6.51 16.25 2.57
CA GLY A 374 -6.62 17.65 2.15
C GLY A 374 -5.30 18.37 1.82
N ALA A 375 -4.14 17.72 2.01
CA ALA A 375 -2.85 18.32 1.66
C ALA A 375 -2.58 18.30 0.14
N ILE A 376 -1.86 19.32 -0.36
CA ILE A 376 -1.42 19.41 -1.76
C ILE A 376 -0.17 18.54 -1.94
N SER A 377 -0.17 17.67 -2.95
CA SER A 377 1.02 16.93 -3.35
C SER A 377 1.90 17.78 -4.27
N ARG A 378 3.06 18.21 -3.78
CA ARG A 378 4.05 18.94 -4.59
C ARG A 378 4.98 17.97 -5.30
N GLY A 379 5.09 18.14 -6.62
CA GLY A 379 5.92 17.31 -7.48
C GLY A 379 6.77 18.17 -8.42
N ARG A 380 7.99 17.72 -8.71
CA ARG A 380 8.84 18.32 -9.73
C ARG A 380 9.42 17.28 -10.66
N VAL A 381 9.29 17.47 -11.96
CA VAL A 381 9.92 16.64 -13.00
C VAL A 381 11.21 17.31 -13.45
N ILE A 382 12.32 16.57 -13.38
CA ILE A 382 13.65 16.98 -13.82
C ILE A 382 14.03 16.16 -15.06
N PRO A 383 13.71 16.65 -16.27
CA PRO A 383 14.06 15.96 -17.49
C PRO A 383 15.58 15.98 -17.73
N LEU A 384 16.15 14.84 -18.11
CA LEU A 384 17.60 14.69 -18.31
C LEU A 384 18.06 14.89 -19.75
N HIS A 385 17.13 14.90 -20.71
CA HIS A 385 17.41 15.11 -22.13
C HIS A 385 16.20 15.69 -22.87
N ASP A 386 16.39 16.20 -24.08
CA ASP A 386 15.34 16.94 -24.81
C ASP A 386 14.06 16.12 -25.05
N ARG A 387 14.21 14.82 -25.39
CA ARG A 387 13.05 13.93 -25.50
C ARG A 387 12.30 13.75 -24.16
N ASP A 388 13.02 13.74 -23.05
CA ASP A 388 12.44 13.62 -21.71
C ASP A 388 11.71 14.91 -21.32
N LEU A 389 12.22 16.06 -21.77
CA LEU A 389 11.56 17.36 -21.60
C LEU A 389 10.22 17.40 -22.35
N LEU A 390 10.15 16.83 -23.56
CA LEU A 390 8.89 16.68 -24.29
C LEU A 390 7.90 15.73 -23.60
N GLU A 391 8.38 14.65 -22.98
CA GLU A 391 7.53 13.74 -22.20
C GLU A 391 7.08 14.35 -20.86
N ALA A 392 7.85 15.31 -20.32
CA ALA A 392 7.55 16.02 -19.07
C ALA A 392 6.57 17.19 -19.25
N ALA A 393 6.48 17.75 -20.46
CA ALA A 393 5.57 18.84 -20.82
C ALA A 393 4.20 18.27 -21.17
#